data_AF-A0AAW6KAZ0-F1
#
_entry.id   AF-A0AAW6KAZ0-F1
#
_cell.length_a   1.000
_cell.length_b   1.000
_cell.length_c   1.000
_cell.angle_alpha   90.00
_cell.angle_beta   90.00
_cell.angle_gamma   90.00
#
_symmetry.space_group_name_H-M   'P 1'
#
loop_
_entity.id
_entity.type
_entity.pdbx_description
1 polymer ?
#
loop_
_entity_poly.entity_id
_entity_poly.type
_entity_poly.pdbx_seq_one_letter_code
_entity_poly.pdbx_strand_id
1 'polypeptide(L)'
;MRTLTKSQYFFKLHPLMVPAGWTVKENHLYQKPIRDPRRTLFTLENETSGKMVQVEYAGELKYVIRMLNADQTLVSEDSDTPYEQLVERLEDRIRASGGARNLLRLRIPAGWTVVHHSLTDTNPDELAPDSKAWRSDFKRDLLKLRHEEECLLLDIEWYPECSPAGHYALKLIKNGNWNSPLEDMLCIHPKELAYEIHAVLKKTCEHQYVDEAGA
;
A
#
# COMPACT_ATOMS: atom_id res chain seq x y z
N MET A 1 1.31 -5.55 -28.75
CA MET A 1 1.77 -5.29 -27.37
C MET A 1 1.73 -6.61 -26.62
N ARG A 2 2.80 -7.00 -25.92
CA ARG A 2 2.76 -8.18 -25.03
C ARG A 2 2.01 -7.78 -23.77
N THR A 3 0.88 -8.42 -23.49
CA THR A 3 0.14 -8.23 -22.23
C THR A 3 1.03 -8.68 -21.07
N LEU A 4 1.13 -7.86 -20.03
CA LEU A 4 1.91 -8.22 -18.83
C LEU A 4 1.22 -9.38 -18.11
N THR A 5 2.00 -10.33 -17.60
CA THR A 5 1.44 -11.28 -16.62
C THR A 5 1.10 -10.53 -15.33
N LYS A 6 0.17 -11.06 -14.53
CA LYS A 6 -0.24 -10.45 -13.25
C LYS A 6 0.96 -10.23 -12.30
N SER A 7 1.87 -11.22 -12.23
CA SER A 7 3.17 -11.09 -11.54
C SER A 7 4.02 -9.92 -12.04
N GLN A 8 4.21 -9.81 -13.36
CA GLN A 8 5.00 -8.73 -13.96
C GLN A 8 4.37 -7.36 -13.74
N TYR A 9 3.04 -7.28 -13.75
CA TYR A 9 2.30 -6.08 -13.42
C TYR A 9 2.57 -5.61 -11.99
N PHE A 10 2.44 -6.51 -11.01
CA PHE A 10 2.60 -6.17 -9.59
C PHE A 10 3.99 -5.60 -9.27
N PHE A 11 5.07 -6.26 -9.72
CA PHE A 11 6.43 -5.79 -9.43
C PHE A 11 6.81 -4.50 -10.16
N LYS A 12 6.05 -4.11 -11.18
CA LYS A 12 6.26 -2.84 -11.87
C LYS A 12 5.64 -1.67 -11.13
N LEU A 13 4.64 -1.89 -10.27
CA LEU A 13 3.98 -0.82 -9.52
C LEU A 13 5.01 -0.02 -8.71
N HIS A 14 4.81 1.29 -8.60
CA HIS A 14 5.58 2.18 -7.75
C HIS A 14 5.18 1.93 -6.29
N PRO A 15 6.11 1.82 -5.32
CA PRO A 15 5.71 1.68 -3.93
C PRO A 15 5.40 3.09 -3.41
N LEU A 16 4.32 3.23 -2.65
CA LEU A 16 3.82 4.53 -2.19
C LEU A 16 3.53 4.49 -0.67
N MET A 17 3.69 5.64 -0.01
CA MET A 17 3.23 5.87 1.36
C MET A 17 1.74 6.20 1.36
N VAL A 18 0.89 5.17 1.24
CA VAL A 18 -0.56 5.36 1.33
C VAL A 18 -0.98 5.37 2.81
N PRO A 19 -1.54 6.48 3.33
CA PRO A 19 -1.98 6.55 4.72
C PRO A 19 -3.31 5.82 4.92
N ALA A 20 -3.67 5.62 6.19
CA ALA A 20 -4.95 5.02 6.57
C ALA A 20 -6.16 5.80 6.02
N GLY A 21 -7.24 5.08 5.72
CA GLY A 21 -8.49 5.62 5.20
C GLY A 21 -8.55 5.75 3.68
N TRP A 22 -7.52 5.33 2.95
CA TRP A 22 -7.51 5.34 1.48
C TRP A 22 -7.69 3.95 0.88
N THR A 23 -8.52 3.87 -0.14
CA THR A 23 -8.74 2.69 -0.98
C THR A 23 -8.08 2.88 -2.33
N VAL A 24 -7.33 1.88 -2.78
CA VAL A 24 -6.75 1.86 -4.13
C VAL A 24 -7.80 1.36 -5.11
N LYS A 25 -8.33 2.26 -5.94
CA LYS A 25 -9.32 1.93 -6.97
C LYS A 25 -8.66 1.51 -8.28
N GLU A 26 -7.55 2.15 -8.62
CA GLU A 26 -6.76 1.83 -9.81
C GLU A 26 -5.28 2.07 -9.52
N ASN A 27 -4.39 1.17 -9.96
CA ASN A 27 -2.94 1.36 -9.81
C ASN A 27 -2.13 0.81 -10.98
N HIS A 28 -1.73 1.72 -11.86
CA HIS A 28 -0.85 1.53 -13.02
C HIS A 28 0.34 2.52 -12.96
N LEU A 29 0.67 3.03 -11.78
CA LEU A 29 1.89 3.82 -11.59
C LEU A 29 3.09 2.89 -11.58
N TYR A 30 3.90 2.92 -12.63
CA TYR A 30 5.05 2.04 -12.75
C TYR A 30 6.36 2.74 -12.39
N GLN A 31 7.31 1.99 -11.80
CA GLN A 31 8.69 2.44 -11.49
C GLN A 31 9.55 2.77 -12.71
N LYS A 32 9.06 2.46 -13.91
CA LYS A 32 9.62 2.95 -15.15
C LYS A 32 8.46 3.38 -16.02
N PRO A 33 8.54 4.52 -16.70
CA PRO A 33 7.54 4.90 -17.66
C PRO A 33 7.37 3.80 -18.71
N ILE A 34 6.17 3.26 -18.79
CA ILE A 34 5.77 2.30 -19.81
C ILE A 34 4.69 2.98 -20.63
N ARG A 35 4.66 2.70 -21.94
CA ARG A 35 3.53 3.09 -22.77
C ARG A 35 2.29 2.34 -22.30
N ASP A 36 1.51 2.99 -21.44
CA ASP A 36 0.18 2.56 -21.05
C ASP A 36 -0.83 3.42 -21.82
N PRO A 37 -1.77 2.83 -22.58
CA PRO A 37 -2.76 3.60 -23.32
C PRO A 37 -3.81 4.26 -22.40
N ARG A 38 -3.85 3.92 -21.11
CA ARG A 38 -4.78 4.51 -20.16
C ARG A 38 -4.44 5.98 -19.95
N ARG A 39 -5.51 6.79 -19.87
CA ARG A 39 -5.40 8.19 -19.49
C ARG A 39 -5.15 8.32 -17.98
N THR A 40 -5.97 7.63 -17.18
CA THR A 40 -5.82 7.56 -15.72
C THR A 40 -4.97 6.35 -15.36
N LEU A 41 -3.92 6.58 -14.59
CA LEU A 41 -2.99 5.55 -14.15
C LEU A 41 -3.17 5.21 -12.68
N PHE A 42 -3.77 6.07 -11.88
CA PHE A 42 -3.90 5.83 -10.46
C PHE A 42 -5.14 6.52 -9.95
N THR A 43 -5.88 5.84 -9.09
CA THR A 43 -7.00 6.41 -8.37
C THR A 43 -6.99 5.91 -6.93
N LEU A 44 -6.95 6.84 -5.98
CA LEU A 44 -7.28 6.59 -4.59
C LEU A 44 -8.60 7.25 -4.23
N GLU A 45 -9.34 6.63 -3.33
CA GLU A 45 -10.55 7.20 -2.73
C GLU A 45 -10.46 7.13 -1.21
N ASN A 46 -10.71 8.23 -0.52
CA ASN A 46 -10.73 8.28 0.92
C ASN A 46 -12.10 7.80 1.44
N GLU A 47 -12.16 6.71 2.20
CA GLU A 47 -13.41 6.07 2.62
C GLU A 47 -14.31 7.02 3.44
N THR A 48 -13.73 7.89 4.26
CA THR A 48 -14.50 8.77 5.15
C THR A 48 -15.05 10.00 4.42
N SER A 49 -14.25 10.62 3.56
CA SER A 49 -14.61 11.90 2.92
C SER A 49 -15.10 11.76 1.47
N GLY A 50 -14.93 10.59 0.86
CA GLY A 50 -15.17 10.36 -0.57
C GLY A 50 -14.24 11.16 -1.49
N LYS A 51 -13.25 11.88 -0.95
CA LYS A 51 -12.25 12.60 -1.75
C LYS A 51 -11.44 11.61 -2.56
N MET A 52 -11.14 11.99 -3.80
CA MET A 52 -10.32 11.17 -4.69
C MET A 52 -9.01 11.87 -5.03
N VAL A 53 -7.97 11.06 -5.22
CA VAL A 53 -6.72 11.49 -5.86
C VAL A 53 -6.54 10.69 -7.13
N GLN A 54 -6.36 11.36 -8.26
CA GLN A 54 -6.13 10.74 -9.55
C GLN A 54 -4.79 11.17 -10.14
N VAL A 55 -4.11 10.24 -10.80
CA VAL A 55 -2.93 10.55 -11.60
C VAL A 55 -3.20 10.20 -13.06
N GLU A 56 -3.05 11.17 -13.94
CA GLU A 56 -3.16 11.01 -15.38
C GLU A 56 -1.81 11.17 -16.08
N TYR A 57 -1.59 10.46 -17.18
CA TYR A 57 -0.43 10.66 -18.04
C TYR A 57 -0.65 11.86 -18.98
N ALA A 58 0.28 12.82 -18.96
CA ALA A 58 0.19 14.05 -19.75
C ALA A 58 1.04 14.04 -21.03
N GLY A 59 1.79 12.97 -21.29
CA GLY A 59 2.81 12.93 -22.35
C GLY A 59 4.20 13.27 -21.84
N GLU A 60 5.24 12.97 -22.63
CA GLU A 60 6.63 13.37 -22.37
C GLU A 60 7.16 13.10 -20.95
N LEU A 61 6.74 11.98 -20.33
CA LEU A 61 7.08 11.63 -18.94
C LEU A 61 6.58 12.62 -17.89
N LYS A 62 5.52 13.35 -18.21
CA LYS A 62 4.80 14.26 -17.32
C LYS A 62 3.45 13.68 -16.94
N TYR A 63 2.97 14.11 -15.79
CA TYR A 63 1.75 13.61 -15.16
C TYR A 63 0.93 14.78 -14.61
N VAL A 64 -0.38 14.56 -14.54
CA VAL A 64 -1.31 15.45 -13.86
C VAL A 64 -1.81 14.76 -12.60
N ILE A 65 -1.68 15.41 -11.44
CA ILE A 65 -2.26 14.93 -10.17
C ILE A 65 -3.50 15.77 -9.86
N ARG A 66 -4.67 15.14 -9.81
CA ARG A 66 -5.95 15.79 -9.51
C ARG A 66 -6.46 15.37 -8.13
N MET A 67 -6.91 16.34 -7.35
CA MET A 67 -7.71 16.11 -6.15
C MET A 67 -9.17 16.43 -6.46
N LEU A 68 -10.07 15.50 -6.20
CA LEU A 68 -11.50 15.64 -6.45
C LEU A 68 -12.29 15.46 -5.15
N ASN A 69 -13.45 16.10 -5.05
CA ASN A 69 -14.45 15.76 -4.04
C ASN A 69 -15.23 14.50 -4.44
N ALA A 70 -16.08 14.02 -3.53
CA ALA A 70 -16.96 12.86 -3.78
C ALA A 70 -17.91 13.06 -4.97
N ASP A 71 -18.33 14.29 -5.24
CA ASP A 71 -19.16 14.67 -6.39
C ASP A 71 -18.34 14.88 -7.69
N GLN A 72 -17.06 14.51 -7.69
CA GLN A 72 -16.09 14.68 -8.78
C GLN A 72 -15.72 16.12 -9.11
N THR A 73 -16.12 17.10 -8.29
CA THR A 73 -15.67 18.48 -8.48
C THR A 73 -14.18 18.61 -8.19
N LEU A 74 -13.46 19.36 -9.04
CA LEU A 74 -12.02 19.57 -8.92
C LEU A 74 -11.70 20.47 -7.71
N VAL A 75 -10.91 19.94 -6.78
CA VAL A 75 -10.42 20.67 -5.60
C VAL A 75 -9.10 21.35 -5.91
N SER A 76 -8.17 20.61 -6.52
CA SER A 76 -6.86 21.13 -6.91
C SER A 76 -6.23 20.24 -7.97
N GLU A 77 -5.27 20.80 -8.70
CA GLU A 77 -4.53 20.13 -9.76
C GLU A 77 -3.04 20.48 -9.68
N ASP A 78 -2.19 19.52 -10.03
CA ASP A 78 -0.79 19.74 -10.40
C ASP A 78 -0.61 19.22 -11.84
N SER A 79 -0.52 20.12 -12.81
CA SER A 79 -0.62 19.80 -14.24
C SER A 79 0.71 19.54 -14.94
N ASP A 80 1.84 19.71 -14.26
CA ASP A 80 3.18 19.60 -14.86
C ASP A 80 4.14 18.87 -13.91
N THR A 81 3.71 17.71 -13.41
CA THR A 81 4.53 16.89 -12.53
C THR A 81 5.47 16.02 -13.37
N PRO A 82 6.80 16.25 -13.36
CA PRO A 82 7.73 15.37 -14.02
C PRO A 82 7.79 14.01 -13.31
N TYR A 83 8.07 12.95 -14.07
CA TYR A 83 8.17 11.58 -13.54
C TYR A 83 9.02 11.47 -12.26
N GLU A 84 10.16 12.15 -12.23
CA GLU A 84 11.12 12.10 -11.11
C GLU A 84 10.54 12.65 -9.79
N GLN A 85 9.56 13.56 -9.87
CA GLN A 85 8.92 14.18 -8.70
C GLN A 85 7.52 13.60 -8.41
N LEU A 86 7.04 12.69 -9.25
CA LEU A 86 5.67 12.18 -9.20
C LEU A 86 5.30 11.60 -7.84
N VAL A 87 6.19 10.79 -7.28
CA VAL A 87 5.93 10.06 -6.04
C VAL A 87 5.84 11.01 -4.86
N GLU A 88 6.81 11.91 -4.73
CA GLU A 88 6.85 12.87 -3.62
C GLU A 88 5.64 13.80 -3.68
N ARG A 89 5.33 14.36 -4.85
CA ARG A 89 4.17 15.24 -5.03
C ARG A 89 2.84 14.51 -4.79
N LEU A 90 2.71 13.25 -5.21
CA LEU A 90 1.53 12.44 -4.94
C LEU A 90 1.38 12.16 -3.44
N GLU A 91 2.46 11.75 -2.78
CA GLU A 91 2.49 11.44 -1.35
C GLU A 91 2.15 12.66 -0.50
N ASP A 92 2.60 13.86 -0.89
CA ASP A 92 2.24 15.11 -0.22
C ASP A 92 0.73 15.40 -0.28
N ARG A 93 0.09 15.09 -1.41
CA ARG A 93 -1.35 15.32 -1.61
C ARG A 93 -2.21 14.38 -0.76
N ILE A 94 -1.80 13.12 -0.62
CA ILE A 94 -2.55 12.12 0.15
C ILE A 94 -2.32 12.22 1.67
N ARG A 95 -1.16 12.77 2.10
CA ARG A 95 -0.76 12.86 3.51
C ARG A 95 -1.46 13.97 4.29
N ALA A 96 -2.11 14.92 3.64
CA ALA A 96 -2.56 16.22 4.19
C ALA A 96 -3.49 16.21 5.45
N SER A 97 -3.66 15.08 6.14
CA SER A 97 -4.37 14.97 7.43
C SER A 97 -3.66 14.16 8.53
N GLY A 98 -2.45 13.61 8.32
CA GLY A 98 -1.86 12.68 9.32
C GLY A 98 -0.33 12.60 9.36
N GLY A 99 0.32 13.61 9.94
CA GLY A 99 1.68 13.50 10.51
C GLY A 99 2.86 13.23 9.56
N ALA A 100 4.06 13.61 10.01
CA ALA A 100 5.31 13.53 9.26
C ALA A 100 6.01 12.14 9.29
N ARG A 101 5.33 11.06 9.72
CA ARG A 101 6.00 9.76 9.83
C ARG A 101 6.33 9.21 8.44
N ASN A 102 7.57 8.75 8.28
CA ASN A 102 8.04 8.07 7.07
C ASN A 102 7.52 6.63 7.11
N LEU A 103 6.35 6.40 6.52
CA LEU A 103 5.73 5.09 6.46
C LEU A 103 6.50 4.21 5.46
N LEU A 104 6.43 2.90 5.66
CA LEU A 104 6.97 1.95 4.68
C LEU A 104 6.21 2.11 3.35
N ARG A 105 6.93 2.35 2.26
CA ARG A 105 6.32 2.41 0.91
C ARG A 105 5.96 1.01 0.44
N LEU A 106 4.69 0.80 0.07
CA LEU A 106 4.16 -0.50 -0.33
C LEU A 106 3.60 -0.47 -1.75
N ARG A 107 3.71 -1.60 -2.46
CA ARG A 107 3.02 -1.83 -3.75
C ARG A 107 1.61 -2.35 -3.48
N ILE A 108 0.68 -1.43 -3.23
CA ILE A 108 -0.70 -1.82 -2.95
C ILE A 108 -1.48 -1.89 -4.27
N PRO A 109 -1.97 -3.06 -4.69
CA PRO A 109 -2.75 -3.19 -5.90
C PRO A 109 -4.18 -2.67 -5.70
N ALA A 110 -4.90 -2.47 -6.79
CA ALA A 110 -6.31 -2.10 -6.74
C ALA A 110 -7.14 -3.12 -5.94
N GLY A 111 -8.22 -2.65 -5.31
CA GLY A 111 -9.12 -3.44 -4.48
C GLY A 111 -8.79 -3.42 -2.99
N TRP A 112 -7.60 -2.94 -2.60
CA TRP A 112 -7.18 -2.87 -1.21
C TRP A 112 -7.44 -1.49 -0.58
N THR A 113 -7.94 -1.52 0.65
CA THR A 113 -8.07 -0.38 1.56
C THR A 113 -6.97 -0.43 2.61
N VAL A 114 -6.29 0.69 2.84
CA VAL A 114 -5.40 0.88 3.99
C VAL A 114 -6.23 1.25 5.20
N VAL A 115 -6.52 0.28 6.08
CA VAL A 115 -7.32 0.50 7.29
C VAL A 115 -6.47 1.13 8.39
N HIS A 116 -5.23 0.67 8.53
CA HIS A 116 -4.25 1.22 9.47
C HIS A 116 -2.85 1.14 8.86
N HIS A 117 -2.01 2.14 9.09
CA HIS A 117 -0.62 2.14 8.64
C HIS A 117 0.23 3.02 9.56
N SER A 118 1.05 2.38 10.39
CA SER A 118 2.07 3.00 11.23
C SER A 118 3.46 2.36 11.06
N LEU A 119 3.54 1.29 10.26
CA LEU A 119 4.77 0.60 9.87
C LEU A 119 5.76 1.56 9.19
N THR A 120 6.99 1.60 9.69
CA THR A 120 8.11 2.39 9.14
C THR A 120 9.20 1.47 8.56
N ASP A 121 10.23 2.05 7.95
CA ASP A 121 11.44 1.33 7.50
C ASP A 121 12.53 1.21 8.58
N THR A 122 12.19 1.47 9.84
CA THR A 122 13.11 1.39 10.99
C THR A 122 13.70 -0.02 11.12
N ASN A 123 15.03 -0.13 11.04
CA ASN A 123 15.74 -1.40 11.18
C ASN A 123 15.97 -1.73 12.67
N PRO A 124 15.38 -2.82 13.22
CA PRO A 124 15.56 -3.19 14.63
C PRO A 124 17.01 -3.49 15.01
N ASP A 125 17.84 -3.98 14.08
CA ASP A 125 19.25 -4.32 14.35
C ASP A 125 20.13 -3.08 14.61
N GLU A 126 19.66 -1.90 14.20
CA GLU A 126 20.37 -0.63 14.37
C GLU A 126 19.97 0.08 15.67
N LEU A 127 19.04 -0.48 16.44
CA LEU A 127 18.51 0.13 17.66
C LEU A 127 19.21 -0.41 18.91
N ALA A 128 19.62 0.52 19.79
CA ALA A 128 20.00 0.17 21.15
C ALA A 128 18.77 -0.42 21.91
N PRO A 129 18.95 -1.37 22.84
CA PRO A 129 17.84 -1.98 23.58
C PRO A 129 16.97 -1.00 24.40
N ASP A 130 17.52 0.16 24.77
CA ASP A 130 16.84 1.22 25.53
C ASP A 130 16.29 2.35 24.65
N SER A 131 16.40 2.20 23.32
CA SER A 131 15.93 3.19 22.35
C SER A 131 14.43 3.48 22.53
N LYS A 132 14.05 4.75 22.41
CA LYS A 132 12.63 5.15 22.40
C LYS A 132 11.90 4.64 21.15
N ALA A 133 12.62 4.29 20.09
CA ALA A 133 12.05 3.78 18.85
C ALA A 133 11.24 2.49 19.07
N TRP A 134 11.64 1.63 20.01
CA TRP A 134 10.88 0.44 20.40
C TRP A 134 9.43 0.78 20.78
N ARG A 135 9.21 1.89 21.50
CA ARG A 135 7.87 2.33 21.91
C ARG A 135 7.09 3.04 20.82
N SER A 136 7.77 3.68 19.87
CA SER A 136 7.12 4.45 18.83
C SER A 136 6.76 3.60 17.61
N ASP A 137 7.65 2.70 17.18
CA ASP A 137 7.65 2.07 15.86
C ASP A 137 7.29 0.57 15.90
N PHE A 138 7.38 -0.09 17.07
CA PHE A 138 7.23 -1.54 17.20
C PHE A 138 6.03 -1.90 18.09
N LYS A 139 4.83 -1.83 17.51
CA LYS A 139 3.53 -1.99 18.17
C LYS A 139 2.76 -3.20 17.67
N ARG A 140 1.66 -3.54 18.33
CA ARG A 140 0.80 -4.65 17.89
C ARG A 140 -0.09 -4.32 16.69
N ASP A 141 -0.14 -3.07 16.25
CA ASP A 141 -1.00 -2.59 15.18
C ASP A 141 -0.17 -1.76 14.19
N LEU A 142 0.58 -2.43 13.31
CA LEU A 142 1.49 -1.74 12.40
C LEU A 142 0.89 -1.50 11.01
N LEU A 143 0.23 -2.51 10.46
CA LEU A 143 -0.41 -2.41 9.15
C LEU A 143 -1.67 -3.26 9.12
N LYS A 144 -2.75 -2.69 8.58
CA LYS A 144 -3.98 -3.43 8.26
C LYS A 144 -4.42 -3.05 6.86
N LEU A 145 -4.41 -4.01 5.95
CA LEU A 145 -4.98 -3.87 4.61
C LEU A 145 -6.22 -4.75 4.50
N ARG A 146 -7.31 -4.20 3.96
CA ARG A 146 -8.57 -4.93 3.74
C ARG A 146 -8.86 -5.03 2.25
N HIS A 147 -9.25 -6.21 1.78
CA HIS A 147 -9.78 -6.41 0.42
C HIS A 147 -11.23 -6.87 0.54
N GLU A 148 -12.17 -5.93 0.35
CA GLU A 148 -13.59 -6.15 0.64
C GLU A 148 -14.18 -7.29 -0.21
N GLU A 149 -13.95 -7.25 -1.52
CA GLU A 149 -14.53 -8.22 -2.49
C GLU A 149 -14.07 -9.66 -2.25
N GLU A 150 -12.84 -9.84 -1.76
CA GLU A 150 -12.28 -11.16 -1.47
C GLU A 150 -12.39 -11.50 0.02
N CYS A 151 -12.98 -10.63 0.85
CA CYS A 151 -13.08 -10.81 2.30
C CYS A 151 -11.72 -11.14 2.96
N LEU A 152 -10.66 -10.48 2.50
CA LEU A 152 -9.30 -10.64 3.03
C LEU A 152 -8.92 -9.49 3.97
N LEU A 153 -8.17 -9.82 5.01
CA LEU A 153 -7.50 -8.88 5.91
C LEU A 153 -6.04 -9.29 6.06
N LEU A 154 -5.12 -8.45 5.59
CA LEU A 154 -3.70 -8.57 5.90
C LEU A 154 -3.43 -7.75 7.17
N ASP A 155 -3.01 -8.41 8.24
CA ASP A 155 -2.71 -7.80 9.53
C ASP A 155 -1.24 -8.03 9.88
N ILE A 156 -0.56 -6.97 10.33
CA ILE A 156 0.86 -7.02 10.68
C ILE A 156 1.06 -6.36 12.04
N GLU A 157 1.75 -7.07 12.91
CA GLU A 157 2.09 -6.65 14.26
C GLU A 157 3.56 -6.89 14.57
N TRP A 158 4.10 -6.18 15.57
CA TRP A 158 5.34 -6.55 16.24
C TRP A 158 5.02 -7.21 17.59
N TYR A 159 5.58 -8.40 17.81
CA TYR A 159 5.32 -9.18 19.01
C TYR A 159 6.60 -9.79 19.60
N PRO A 160 6.82 -9.70 20.93
CA PRO A 160 6.06 -8.90 21.89
C PRO A 160 6.21 -7.40 21.63
N GLU A 161 5.14 -6.65 21.88
CA GLU A 161 5.10 -5.20 21.67
C GLU A 161 6.26 -4.49 22.38
N CYS A 162 6.87 -3.51 21.70
CA CYS A 162 7.98 -2.70 22.20
C CYS A 162 9.22 -3.49 22.67
N SER A 163 9.31 -4.78 22.36
CA SER A 163 10.40 -5.64 22.80
C SER A 163 11.52 -5.68 21.74
N PRO A 164 12.79 -5.44 22.11
CA PRO A 164 13.94 -5.70 21.25
C PRO A 164 14.08 -7.17 20.82
N ALA A 165 13.49 -8.10 21.59
CA ALA A 165 13.45 -9.52 21.28
C ALA A 165 12.19 -9.94 20.49
N GLY A 166 11.41 -8.97 20.01
CA GLY A 166 10.23 -9.23 19.21
C GLY A 166 10.55 -9.53 17.74
N HIS A 167 9.49 -9.74 16.99
CA HIS A 167 9.51 -9.97 15.55
C HIS A 167 8.24 -9.40 14.93
N TYR A 168 8.27 -9.12 13.63
CA TYR A 168 7.06 -8.91 12.87
C TYR A 168 6.32 -10.23 12.71
N ALA A 169 5.01 -10.21 12.97
CA ALA A 169 4.09 -11.28 12.65
C ALA A 169 3.12 -10.78 11.58
N LEU A 170 3.08 -11.47 10.44
CA LEU A 170 2.20 -11.18 9.31
C LEU A 170 1.15 -12.28 9.19
N LYS A 171 -0.12 -11.89 9.14
CA LYS A 171 -1.23 -12.83 8.95
C LYS A 171 -2.18 -12.36 7.84
N LEU A 172 -2.51 -13.28 6.93
CA LEU A 172 -3.60 -13.08 5.97
C LEU A 172 -4.84 -13.84 6.44
N ILE A 173 -5.88 -13.12 6.79
CA ILE A 173 -7.13 -13.67 7.31
C ILE A 173 -8.19 -13.62 6.21
N LYS A 174 -8.87 -14.75 5.97
CA LYS A 174 -10.01 -14.85 5.06
C LYS A 174 -11.30 -15.02 5.86
N ASN A 175 -12.36 -14.30 5.48
CA ASN A 175 -13.69 -14.40 6.09
C ASN A 175 -13.67 -14.25 7.63
N GLY A 176 -12.71 -13.49 8.17
CA GLY A 176 -12.53 -13.32 9.62
C GLY A 176 -12.06 -14.56 10.38
N ASN A 177 -11.61 -15.63 9.71
CA ASN A 177 -11.16 -16.86 10.36
C ASN A 177 -9.72 -16.75 10.89
N TRP A 178 -9.56 -16.14 12.07
CA TRP A 178 -8.26 -15.99 12.74
C TRP A 178 -7.61 -17.30 13.18
N ASN A 179 -8.38 -18.38 13.31
CA ASN A 179 -7.86 -19.68 13.76
C ASN A 179 -7.13 -20.44 12.65
N SER A 180 -7.35 -20.06 11.39
CA SER A 180 -6.75 -20.69 10.22
C SER A 180 -6.40 -19.62 9.19
N PRO A 181 -5.37 -18.78 9.47
CA PRO A 181 -4.88 -17.80 8.51
C PRO A 181 -4.42 -18.50 7.22
N LEU A 182 -4.59 -17.82 6.08
CA LEU A 182 -4.09 -18.30 4.78
C LEU A 182 -2.57 -18.19 4.68
N GLU A 183 -1.99 -17.21 5.38
CA GLU A 183 -0.55 -16.97 5.48
C GLU A 183 -0.26 -16.59 6.93
N ASP A 184 0.78 -17.18 7.54
CA ASP A 184 1.24 -16.87 8.90
C ASP A 184 2.77 -16.93 8.90
N MET A 185 3.40 -15.78 9.04
CA MET A 185 4.85 -15.63 8.88
C MET A 185 5.45 -14.76 9.97
N LEU A 186 6.66 -15.10 10.38
CA LEU A 186 7.46 -14.34 11.33
C LEU A 186 8.77 -13.91 10.68
N CYS A 187 9.13 -12.64 10.83
CA CYS A 187 10.41 -12.11 10.36
C CYS A 187 10.88 -10.94 11.22
N ILE A 188 12.17 -10.64 11.21
CA ILE A 188 12.73 -9.55 12.02
C ILE A 188 13.06 -8.33 11.15
N HIS A 189 13.47 -8.55 9.90
CA HIS A 189 14.02 -7.48 9.06
C HIS A 189 12.92 -6.80 8.23
N PRO A 190 12.86 -5.45 8.19
CA PRO A 190 11.88 -4.72 7.39
C PRO A 190 11.90 -5.06 5.89
N LYS A 191 13.08 -5.39 5.34
CA LYS A 191 13.22 -5.79 3.93
C LYS A 191 12.56 -7.15 3.65
N GLU A 192 12.70 -8.08 4.58
CA GLU A 192 12.07 -9.40 4.52
C GLU A 192 10.55 -9.23 4.66
N LEU A 193 10.10 -8.45 5.65
CA LEU A 193 8.68 -8.12 5.80
C LEU A 193 8.08 -7.51 4.52
N ALA A 194 8.74 -6.52 3.93
CA ALA A 194 8.29 -5.89 2.70
C ALA A 194 8.18 -6.89 1.54
N TYR A 195 9.10 -7.86 1.46
CA TYR A 195 9.04 -8.93 0.48
C TYR A 195 7.81 -9.83 0.72
N GLU A 196 7.54 -10.23 1.96
CA GLU A 196 6.39 -11.07 2.29
C GLU A 196 5.05 -10.38 2.05
N ILE A 197 4.93 -9.10 2.44
CA ILE A 197 3.75 -8.28 2.11
C ILE A 197 3.51 -8.29 0.59
N HIS A 198 4.56 -8.04 -0.19
CA HIS A 198 4.48 -8.02 -1.64
C HIS A 198 4.11 -9.38 -2.23
N ALA A 199 4.62 -10.48 -1.67
CA ALA A 199 4.27 -11.83 -2.10
C ALA A 199 2.78 -12.10 -1.89
N VAL A 200 2.24 -11.73 -0.73
CA VAL A 200 0.81 -11.89 -0.39
C VAL A 200 -0.09 -11.05 -1.31
N LEU A 201 0.22 -9.77 -1.48
CA LEU A 201 -0.55 -8.87 -2.35
C LEU A 201 -0.53 -9.34 -3.82
N LYS A 202 0.60 -9.88 -4.27
CA LYS A 202 0.73 -10.47 -5.60
C LYS A 202 -0.14 -11.73 -5.76
N LYS A 203 -0.11 -12.66 -4.80
CA LYS A 203 -0.94 -13.89 -4.84
C LYS A 203 -2.43 -13.55 -4.91
N THR A 204 -2.85 -12.50 -4.21
CA THR A 204 -4.22 -11.95 -4.28
C THR A 204 -4.54 -11.46 -5.69
N CYS A 205 -3.67 -10.65 -6.32
CA CYS A 205 -3.86 -10.23 -7.73
C CYS A 205 -3.99 -11.43 -8.68
N GLU A 206 -3.32 -12.54 -8.38
CA GLU A 206 -3.35 -13.79 -9.13
C GLU A 206 -4.59 -14.66 -8.85
N HIS A 207 -5.52 -14.18 -8.00
CA HIS A 207 -6.73 -14.86 -7.56
C HIS A 207 -6.44 -16.21 -6.86
N GLN A 208 -5.28 -16.35 -6.21
CA GLN A 208 -4.91 -17.60 -5.54
C GLN A 208 -5.68 -17.86 -4.23
N TYR A 209 -6.43 -16.86 -3.74
CA TYR A 209 -7.23 -16.94 -2.51
C TYR A 209 -8.74 -16.83 -2.77
N VAL A 210 -9.14 -16.90 -4.04
CA VAL A 210 -10.54 -16.99 -4.43
C VAL A 210 -10.96 -18.44 -4.24
N ASP A 211 -12.04 -18.66 -3.50
CA ASP A 211 -12.62 -19.99 -3.36
C ASP A 211 -13.02 -20.48 -4.76
N GLU A 212 -12.64 -21.71 -5.15
CA GLU A 212 -13.15 -22.35 -6.36
C GLU A 212 -14.66 -22.61 -6.20
N ALA A 213 -15.48 -21.59 -6.40
CA ALA A 213 -16.92 -21.70 -6.37
C ALA A 213 -17.54 -20.79 -7.43
N GLY A 214 -17.69 -21.33 -8.64
CA GLY A 214 -18.53 -20.74 -9.69
C GLY A 214 -18.09 -21.02 -11.13
N ALA A 215 -17.83 -22.28 -11.47
CA ALA A 215 -18.01 -22.76 -12.85
C ALA A 215 -19.40 -23.42 -12.96
#